data_AF-A0A1Y3T5F5-F1
#
_entry.id   AF-A0A1Y3T5F5-F1
#
_cell.length_a   1.000
_cell.length_b   1.000
_cell.length_c   1.000
_cell.angle_alpha   90.00
_cell.angle_beta   90.00
_cell.angle_gamma   90.00
#
_symmetry.space_group_name_H-M   'P 1'
#
loop_
_entity.id
_entity.type
_entity.pdbx_description
1 polymer ?
#
loop_
_entity_poly.entity_id
_entity_poly.type
_entity_poly.pdbx_seq_one_letter_code
_entity_poly.pdbx_strand_id
1 'polypeptide(L)'
;MPQNRSAPDVKAKRLHWKELRSNLPIDHLVFLDESGVNLGMIRRYGRAVGGKRVVDHAPLTRPRATTLLSAIRVNKVIAQTSYPGGTTRSKFQQYVQETLLPELNPGDIVVMDNLAAHHGPGIAQMIAQAGAQILYLPPYSPDFNPIEKLWSK
;
A
#
# COMPACT_ATOMS: atom_id res chain seq x y z
N MET A 1 -14.77 -9.29 -5.77
CA MET A 1 -14.68 -10.64 -6.38
C MET A 1 -13.33 -11.23 -6.02
N PRO A 2 -13.23 -12.39 -5.34
CA PRO A 2 -11.93 -13.02 -5.16
C PRO A 2 -11.54 -13.64 -6.51
N GLN A 3 -10.82 -12.89 -7.33
CA GLN A 3 -10.17 -13.46 -8.50
C GLN A 3 -9.09 -14.41 -7.99
N ASN A 4 -9.17 -15.63 -8.48
CA ASN A 4 -8.69 -16.81 -7.81
C ASN A 4 -7.15 -16.83 -7.83
N ARG A 5 -6.47 -16.66 -6.67
CA ARG A 5 -5.02 -16.94 -6.50
C ARG A 5 -4.60 -18.28 -7.10
N SER A 6 -5.56 -19.20 -7.23
CA SER A 6 -5.35 -20.54 -7.77
C SER A 6 -5.32 -20.61 -9.30
N ALA A 7 -5.64 -19.51 -10.01
CA ALA A 7 -5.62 -19.47 -11.47
C ALA A 7 -4.21 -19.81 -11.99
N PRO A 8 -4.07 -20.64 -13.03
CA PRO A 8 -2.76 -21.10 -13.52
C PRO A 8 -1.81 -19.96 -13.89
N ASP A 9 -2.32 -18.89 -14.49
CA ASP A 9 -1.55 -17.72 -14.90
C ASP A 9 -1.02 -16.92 -13.68
N VAL A 10 -1.85 -16.74 -12.65
CA VAL A 10 -1.46 -16.08 -11.40
C VAL A 10 -0.41 -16.90 -10.66
N LYS A 11 -0.55 -18.23 -10.63
CA LYS A 11 0.46 -19.13 -10.05
C LYS A 11 1.80 -19.02 -10.77
N ALA A 12 1.81 -19.02 -12.10
CA ALA A 12 3.03 -18.87 -12.89
C ALA A 12 3.71 -17.52 -12.62
N LYS A 13 2.95 -16.42 -12.63
CA LYS A 13 3.46 -15.07 -12.30
C LYS A 13 4.04 -15.01 -10.88
N ARG A 14 3.37 -15.64 -9.91
CA ARG A 14 3.85 -15.73 -8.53
C ARG A 14 5.13 -16.55 -8.39
N LEU A 15 5.27 -17.65 -9.13
CA LEU A 15 6.48 -18.47 -9.14
C LEU A 15 7.66 -17.66 -9.71
N HIS A 16 7.47 -17.07 -10.89
CA HIS A 16 8.47 -16.22 -11.53
C HIS A 16 8.90 -15.06 -10.63
N TRP A 17 7.95 -14.41 -9.96
CA TRP A 17 8.29 -13.32 -9.04
C TRP A 17 9.12 -13.80 -7.84
N LYS A 18 8.88 -15.00 -7.32
CA LYS A 18 9.72 -15.59 -6.25
C LYS A 18 11.14 -15.88 -6.71
N GLU A 19 11.30 -16.40 -7.92
CA GLU A 19 12.62 -16.64 -8.53
C GLU A 19 13.37 -15.32 -8.69
N LEU A 20 12.70 -14.30 -9.22
CA LEU A 20 13.26 -12.96 -9.39
C LEU A 20 13.66 -12.35 -8.04
N ARG A 21 12.76 -12.39 -7.04
CA ARG A 21 13.01 -11.88 -5.68
C ARG A 21 14.27 -12.47 -5.04
N SER A 22 14.57 -13.74 -5.31
CA SER A 22 15.71 -14.44 -4.72
C SER A 22 17.06 -13.85 -5.16
N ASN A 23 17.08 -13.11 -6.28
CA ASN A 23 18.27 -12.49 -6.84
C ASN A 23 18.32 -10.96 -6.62
N LEU A 24 17.31 -10.38 -5.96
CA LEU A 24 17.27 -8.93 -5.75
C LEU A 24 18.08 -8.50 -4.53
N PRO A 25 18.81 -7.38 -4.60
CA PRO A 25 19.51 -6.83 -3.46
C PRO A 25 18.51 -6.25 -2.45
N ILE A 26 18.41 -6.88 -1.29
CA ILE A 26 17.40 -6.58 -0.27
C ILE A 26 17.47 -5.12 0.21
N ASP A 27 18.67 -4.54 0.30
CA ASP A 27 18.88 -3.18 0.80
C ASP A 27 18.34 -2.08 -0.14
N HIS A 28 18.16 -2.42 -1.42
CA HIS A 28 17.62 -1.53 -2.45
C HIS A 28 16.10 -1.70 -2.63
N LEU A 29 15.46 -2.64 -1.95
CA LEU A 29 14.01 -2.83 -2.07
C LEU A 29 13.25 -1.76 -1.28
N VAL A 30 12.39 -1.04 -2.00
CA VAL A 30 11.46 -0.06 -1.45
C VAL A 30 10.04 -0.53 -1.72
N PHE A 31 9.32 -0.94 -0.68
CA PHE A 31 7.95 -1.42 -0.79
C PHE A 31 6.97 -0.29 -0.53
N LEU A 32 6.08 -0.04 -1.48
CA LEU A 32 5.07 1.00 -1.44
C LEU A 32 3.67 0.40 -1.41
N ASP A 33 2.76 1.01 -0.67
CA ASP A 33 1.35 0.63 -0.63
C ASP A 33 0.44 1.69 0.00
N GLU A 34 -0.87 1.51 -0.18
CA GLU A 34 -1.94 2.31 0.41
C GLU A 34 -2.75 1.54 1.47
N SER A 35 -3.13 2.24 2.55
CA SER A 35 -4.10 1.72 3.51
C SER A 35 -5.21 2.73 3.81
N GLY A 36 -6.45 2.27 3.68
CA GLY A 36 -7.64 3.07 4.01
C GLY A 36 -7.97 2.97 5.49
N VAL A 37 -7.96 4.10 6.19
CA VAL A 37 -8.35 4.20 7.61
C VAL A 37 -9.72 4.87 7.71
N ASN A 38 -10.64 4.22 8.41
CA ASN A 38 -11.93 4.81 8.76
C ASN A 38 -11.85 5.48 10.15
N LEU A 39 -11.97 6.80 10.19
CA LEU A 39 -11.90 7.59 11.42
C LEU A 39 -13.13 7.44 12.32
N GLY A 40 -14.18 6.76 11.84
CA GLY A 40 -15.38 6.51 12.63
C GLY A 40 -15.12 5.66 13.87
N MET A 41 -14.08 4.83 13.90
CA MET A 41 -13.54 4.01 15.01
C MET A 41 -14.49 3.60 16.17
N ILE A 42 -15.78 3.37 15.88
CA ILE A 42 -16.78 2.95 16.86
C ILE A 42 -17.00 1.45 16.80
N ARG A 43 -17.20 0.84 17.96
CA ARG A 43 -17.74 -0.52 18.04
C ARG A 43 -19.19 -0.47 17.60
N ARG A 44 -19.52 -1.19 16.52
CA ARG A 44 -20.90 -1.31 16.03
C ARG A 44 -21.80 -2.07 17.01
N TYR A 45 -21.21 -2.90 17.87
CA TYR A 45 -21.93 -3.76 18.81
C TYR A 45 -21.25 -3.71 20.17
N GLY A 46 -22.07 -3.71 21.23
CA GLY A 46 -21.64 -3.89 22.61
C GLY A 46 -22.60 -4.84 23.32
N ARG A 47 -22.19 -5.33 24.49
CA ARG A 47 -23.04 -6.18 25.35
C ARG A 47 -23.23 -5.50 26.69
N ALA A 48 -24.45 -5.56 27.22
CA ALA A 48 -24.78 -5.13 28.57
C ALA A 48 -25.61 -6.21 29.27
N VAL A 49 -25.47 -6.27 30.59
CA VAL A 49 -26.21 -7.22 31.44
C VAL A 49 -27.71 -6.88 31.39
N GLY A 50 -28.53 -7.93 31.24
CA GLY A 50 -29.99 -7.82 31.32
C GLY A 50 -30.64 -7.03 30.19
N GLY A 51 -30.06 -7.03 28.98
CA GLY A 51 -30.68 -6.39 27.80
C GLY A 51 -30.69 -4.86 27.82
N LYS A 52 -29.94 -4.24 28.74
CA LYS A 52 -29.84 -2.77 28.84
C LYS A 52 -29.22 -2.18 27.57
N ARG A 53 -29.62 -0.94 27.24
CA ARG A 53 -29.04 -0.19 26.12
C ARG A 53 -27.56 0.07 26.39
N VAL A 54 -26.70 -0.33 25.45
CA VAL A 54 -25.29 0.08 25.44
C VAL A 54 -25.23 1.49 24.88
N VAL A 55 -24.65 2.40 25.65
CA VAL A 55 -24.38 3.78 25.23
C VAL A 55 -22.89 3.90 25.03
N ASP A 56 -22.49 4.42 23.87
CA ASP A 56 -21.10 4.68 23.50
C ASP A 56 -21.03 6.01 22.74
N HIS A 57 -19.85 6.62 22.70
CA HIS A 57 -19.61 7.88 22.02
C HIS A 57 -18.87 7.67 20.70
N ALA A 58 -19.38 8.29 19.63
CA ALA A 58 -18.68 8.35 18.36
C ALA A 58 -17.77 9.59 18.31
N PRO A 59 -16.52 9.46 17.84
CA PRO A 59 -15.62 10.60 17.69
C PRO A 59 -16.07 11.56 16.58
N LEU A 60 -16.81 11.07 15.58
CA LEU A 60 -17.33 11.85 14.46
C LEU A 60 -18.75 11.42 14.09
N THR A 61 -19.63 12.38 13.81
CA THR A 61 -21.02 12.14 13.37
C THR A 61 -21.09 11.47 11.99
N ARG A 62 -20.16 11.81 11.09
CA ARG A 62 -20.00 11.16 9.78
C ARG A 62 -18.56 10.65 9.67
N PRO A 63 -18.36 9.32 9.65
CA PRO A 63 -17.04 8.74 9.47
C PRO A 63 -16.40 9.22 8.17
N ARG A 64 -15.19 9.78 8.26
CA ARG A 64 -14.40 10.13 7.08
C ARG A 64 -13.38 9.03 6.84
N ALA A 65 -13.29 8.57 5.59
CA ALA A 65 -12.18 7.74 5.16
C ALA A 65 -10.97 8.63 4.92
N THR A 66 -9.80 8.18 5.35
CA THR A 66 -8.50 8.79 5.05
C THR A 66 -7.63 7.69 4.47
N THR A 67 -7.00 7.94 3.32
CA THR A 67 -6.00 7.02 2.80
C THR A 67 -4.62 7.42 3.31
N LEU A 68 -3.89 6.44 3.83
CA LEU A 68 -2.47 6.52 4.12
C LEU A 68 -1.71 5.95 2.94
N LEU A 69 -0.64 6.63 2.55
CA LEU A 69 0.32 6.20 1.55
C LEU A 69 1.66 6.09 2.25
N SER A 70 2.38 4.98 2.08
CA SER A 70 3.71 4.85 2.66
C SER A 70 4.62 4.00 1.80
N ALA A 71 5.92 4.23 1.98
CA ALA A 71 6.97 3.39 1.45
C ALA A 71 7.95 3.02 2.56
N ILE A 72 8.37 1.75 2.55
CA ILE A 72 9.30 1.19 3.52
C ILE A 72 10.49 0.55 2.82
N ARG A 73 11.62 0.55 3.50
CA ARG A 73 12.77 -0.30 3.20
C ARG A 73 13.09 -1.15 4.43
N VAL A 74 14.15 -1.95 4.37
CA VAL A 74 14.61 -2.74 5.52
C VAL A 74 14.66 -1.88 6.78
N ASN A 75 13.88 -2.26 7.79
CA ASN A 75 13.81 -1.64 9.12
C ASN A 75 13.46 -0.14 9.17
N LYS A 76 12.94 0.47 8.09
CA LYS A 76 12.64 1.91 8.08
C LYS A 76 11.45 2.25 7.19
N VAL A 77 10.54 3.10 7.69
CA VAL A 77 9.59 3.85 6.86
C VAL A 77 10.33 5.06 6.29
N ILE A 78 10.34 5.20 4.96
CA ILE A 78 11.10 6.27 4.29
C ILE A 78 10.20 7.42 3.84
N ALA A 79 8.97 7.11 3.41
CA ALA A 79 8.03 8.10 2.94
C ALA A 79 6.65 7.75 3.49
N GLN A 80 5.91 8.76 3.93
CA GLN A 80 4.53 8.61 4.36
C GLN A 80 3.74 9.90 4.11
N THR A 81 2.49 9.75 3.68
CA THR A 81 1.54 10.86 3.58
C THR A 81 0.12 10.38 3.85
N SER A 82 -0.81 11.33 4.04
CA SER A 82 -2.22 11.02 4.22
C SER A 82 -3.10 11.98 3.44
N TYR A 83 -4.16 11.45 2.84
CA TYR A 83 -5.15 12.24 2.12
C TYR A 83 -6.55 11.96 2.65
N PRO A 84 -7.38 12.99 2.86
CA PRO A 84 -8.81 12.77 3.08
C PRO A 84 -9.46 12.12 1.86
N GLY A 85 -10.34 11.15 2.10
CA GLY A 85 -11.00 10.35 1.06
C GLY A 85 -10.08 9.34 0.39
N GLY A 86 -10.53 8.77 -0.73
CA GLY A 86 -9.76 7.80 -1.49
C GLY A 86 -8.56 8.40 -2.23
N THR A 87 -7.64 7.52 -2.65
CA THR A 87 -6.50 7.87 -3.50
C THR A 87 -6.96 7.99 -4.94
N THR A 88 -6.75 9.17 -5.54
CA THR A 88 -6.88 9.39 -6.98
C THR A 88 -5.51 9.23 -7.63
N ARG A 89 -5.49 9.01 -8.95
CA ARG A 89 -4.25 8.95 -9.74
C ARG A 89 -3.38 10.20 -9.57
N SER A 90 -4.01 11.37 -9.46
CA SER A 90 -3.33 12.65 -9.20
C SER A 90 -2.68 12.72 -7.82
N LYS A 91 -3.37 12.28 -6.76
CA LYS A 91 -2.81 12.23 -5.40
C LYS A 91 -1.63 11.27 -5.32
N PHE A 92 -1.72 10.13 -6.00
CA PHE A 92 -0.63 9.17 -6.07
C PHE A 92 0.59 9.75 -6.80
N GLN A 93 0.38 10.40 -7.95
CA GLN A 93 1.45 11.06 -8.69
C GLN A 93 2.13 12.17 -7.85
N GLN A 94 1.33 12.97 -7.13
CA GLN A 94 1.84 13.98 -6.21
C GLN A 94 2.70 13.35 -5.11
N TYR A 95 2.22 12.27 -4.47
CA TYR A 95 2.99 11.54 -3.47
C TYR A 95 4.31 11.02 -4.02
N VAL A 96 4.32 10.42 -5.21
CA VAL A 96 5.56 9.96 -5.85
C VAL A 96 6.53 11.13 -6.00
N GLN A 97 6.07 12.23 -6.61
CA GLN A 97 6.92 13.38 -6.91
C GLN A 97 7.45 14.10 -5.67
N GLU A 98 6.58 14.39 -4.71
CA GLU A 98 6.89 15.28 -3.58
C GLU A 98 7.41 14.54 -2.35
N THR A 99 7.08 13.25 -2.19
CA THR A 99 7.37 12.50 -0.96
C THR A 99 8.27 11.30 -1.21
N LEU A 100 8.05 10.52 -2.29
CA LEU A 100 8.84 9.31 -2.54
C LEU A 100 10.19 9.62 -3.18
N LEU A 101 10.21 10.36 -4.30
CA LEU A 101 11.43 10.61 -5.07
C LEU A 101 12.59 11.18 -4.23
N PRO A 102 12.38 12.14 -3.30
CA PRO A 102 13.48 12.67 -2.48
C PRO A 102 14.17 11.63 -1.59
N GLU A 103 13.51 10.51 -1.30
CA GLU A 103 14.00 9.45 -0.41
C GLU A 103 14.62 8.26 -1.18
N LEU A 104 14.51 8.25 -2.52
CA LEU A 104 15.07 7.21 -3.38
C LEU A 104 16.55 7.44 -3.65
N ASN A 105 17.27 6.34 -3.82
CA ASN A 105 18.67 6.31 -4.22
C ASN A 105 18.80 5.65 -5.59
N PRO A 106 19.81 6.01 -6.39
CA PRO A 106 20.13 5.28 -7.61
C PRO A 106 20.32 3.79 -7.33
N GLY A 107 19.68 2.95 -8.13
CA GLY A 107 19.66 1.49 -7.96
C GLY A 107 18.52 0.96 -7.08
N ASP A 108 17.73 1.81 -6.42
CA ASP A 108 16.57 1.37 -5.66
C ASP A 108 15.49 0.76 -6.58
N ILE A 109 14.79 -0.25 -6.05
CA ILE A 109 13.72 -0.98 -6.74
C ILE A 109 12.42 -0.74 -5.97
N VAL A 110 11.55 0.07 -6.56
CA VAL A 110 10.24 0.39 -6.01
C VAL A 110 9.26 -0.74 -6.35
N VAL A 111 8.88 -1.48 -5.33
CA VAL A 111 7.92 -2.59 -5.40
C VAL A 111 6.53 -2.08 -5.03
N MET A 112 5.55 -2.28 -5.91
CA MET A 112 4.16 -1.88 -5.68
C MET A 112 3.18 -2.85 -6.35
N ASP A 113 1.91 -2.81 -5.96
CA ASP A 113 0.88 -3.61 -6.61
C ASP A 113 0.54 -3.11 -8.03
N ASN A 114 -0.28 -3.86 -8.76
CA ASN A 114 -0.61 -3.55 -10.15
C ASN A 114 -1.86 -2.64 -10.31
N LEU A 115 -2.20 -1.83 -9.31
CA LEU A 115 -3.36 -0.94 -9.35
C LEU A 115 -3.24 0.09 -10.48
N ALA A 116 -4.34 0.40 -11.16
CA ALA A 116 -4.35 1.36 -12.28
C ALA A 116 -3.82 2.76 -11.91
N ALA A 117 -3.91 3.15 -10.64
CA ALA A 117 -3.35 4.38 -10.12
C ALA A 117 -1.82 4.43 -10.23
N HIS A 118 -1.15 3.29 -10.03
CA HIS A 118 0.32 3.14 -10.11
C HIS A 118 0.88 3.23 -11.53
N HIS A 119 0.01 3.02 -12.53
CA HIS A 119 0.35 3.17 -13.96
C HIS A 119 0.07 4.59 -14.47
N GLY A 120 0.04 5.58 -13.57
CA GLY A 120 -0.16 6.98 -13.93
C GLY A 120 0.89 7.47 -14.94
N PRO A 121 0.50 8.39 -15.85
CA PRO A 121 1.43 8.96 -16.82
C PRO A 121 2.61 9.62 -16.09
N GLY A 122 3.82 9.32 -16.53
CA GLY A 122 5.05 9.91 -16.00
C GLY A 122 5.62 9.24 -14.74
N ILE A 123 4.90 8.35 -14.04
CA ILE A 123 5.41 7.71 -12.80
C ILE A 123 6.67 6.88 -13.08
N ALA A 124 6.61 6.01 -14.09
CA ALA A 124 7.76 5.21 -14.51
C ALA A 124 8.95 6.08 -14.95
N GLN A 125 8.67 7.18 -15.65
CA GLN A 125 9.70 8.10 -16.10
C GLN A 125 10.37 8.84 -14.94
N MET A 126 9.58 9.35 -13.98
CA MET A 126 10.11 10.04 -12.80
C MET A 126 10.99 9.13 -11.94
N ILE A 127 10.54 7.89 -11.70
CA ILE A 127 11.31 6.91 -10.93
C ILE A 127 12.60 6.54 -11.68
N ALA A 128 12.53 6.33 -13.01
CA ALA A 128 13.71 6.06 -13.82
C ALA A 128 14.70 7.23 -13.84
N GLN A 129 14.22 8.48 -13.89
CA GLN A 129 15.05 9.69 -13.83
C GLN A 129 15.77 9.85 -12.48
N ALA A 130 15.20 9.34 -11.39
CA ALA A 130 15.88 9.24 -10.10
C ALA A 130 16.90 8.08 -10.03
N GLY A 131 17.08 7.33 -11.12
CA GLY A 131 17.98 6.17 -11.18
C GLY A 131 17.42 4.91 -10.53
N ALA A 132 16.12 4.87 -10.23
CA ALA A 132 15.43 3.74 -9.63
C ALA A 132 14.60 2.96 -10.66
N GLN A 133 14.12 1.78 -10.28
CA GLN A 133 13.33 0.90 -11.14
C GLN A 133 11.99 0.56 -10.48
N ILE A 134 10.99 0.20 -11.28
CA ILE A 134 9.70 -0.28 -10.77
C ILE A 134 9.63 -1.81 -10.94
N LEU A 135 9.16 -2.48 -9.90
CA LEU A 135 8.81 -3.89 -9.95
C LEU A 135 7.38 -4.12 -9.45
N TYR A 136 6.49 -4.55 -10.34
CA TYR A 136 5.11 -4.82 -9.98
C TYR A 136 4.94 -6.18 -9.30
N LEU A 137 4.12 -6.23 -8.26
CA LEU A 137 3.70 -7.48 -7.64
C LEU A 137 2.75 -8.26 -8.56
N PRO A 138 2.82 -9.60 -8.54
CA PRO A 138 1.84 -10.42 -9.23
C PRO A 138 0.44 -10.18 -8.64
N PRO A 139 -0.63 -10.26 -9.45
CA PRO A 139 -1.99 -10.06 -8.97
C PRO A 139 -2.31 -10.89 -7.71
N TYR A 140 -3.09 -10.31 -6.80
CA TYR A 140 -3.53 -10.98 -5.56
C TYR A 140 -2.38 -11.47 -4.67
N SER A 141 -1.29 -10.70 -4.57
CA SER A 141 -0.09 -11.09 -3.81
C SER A 141 0.31 -10.14 -2.68
N PRO A 142 -0.62 -9.71 -1.80
CA PRO A 142 -0.27 -8.86 -0.65
C PRO A 142 0.73 -9.55 0.30
N ASP A 143 0.75 -10.89 0.33
CA ASP A 143 1.71 -11.68 1.10
C ASP A 143 3.19 -11.47 0.69
N PHE A 144 3.42 -10.90 -0.50
CA PHE A 144 4.76 -10.56 -0.98
C PHE A 144 5.16 -9.12 -0.65
N ASN A 145 4.24 -8.32 -0.09
CA ASN A 145 4.47 -6.93 0.28
C ASN A 145 4.63 -6.79 1.81
N PRO A 146 5.85 -6.60 2.35
CA PRO A 146 6.07 -6.52 3.79
C PRO A 146 5.35 -5.36 4.48
N ILE A 147 5.01 -4.30 3.74
CA ILE A 147 4.30 -3.12 4.27
C ILE A 147 2.90 -3.45 4.76
N GLU A 148 2.29 -4.54 4.28
CA GLU A 148 1.01 -5.03 4.78
C GLU A 148 1.06 -5.33 6.29
N LYS A 149 2.24 -5.72 6.81
CA LYS A 149 2.45 -5.89 8.25
C LYS A 149 2.48 -4.57 9.03
N LEU A 150 2.89 -3.48 8.39
CA LEU A 150 2.83 -2.13 8.97
C LEU A 150 1.36 -1.69 9.16
N TRP A 151 0.47 -2.13 8.28
CA TRP A 151 -0.96 -1.84 8.34
C TRP A 151 -1.73 -2.73 9.32
N SER A 152 -1.16 -3.86 9.72
CA SER A 152 -1.79 -4.77 10.67
C SER A 152 -1.92 -4.09 12.04
N LYS A 153 -3.14 -4.06 12.56
CA LYS A 153 -3.44 -3.71 13.95
C LYS A 153 -3.28 -4.91 14.88
#